data_AF-A0AA41UHZ5-F1
#
_entry.id   AF-A0AA41UHZ5-F1
#
_cell.length_a   1.000
_cell.length_b   1.000
_cell.length_c   1.000
_cell.angle_alpha   90.00
_cell.angle_beta   90.00
_cell.angle_gamma   90.00
#
_symmetry.space_group_name_H-M   'P 1'
#
loop_
_entity.id
_entity.type
_entity.pdbx_description
1 polymer ?
#
loop_
_entity_poly.entity_id
_entity_poly.type
_entity_poly.pdbx_seq_one_letter_code
_entity_poly.pdbx_strand_id
1 'polypeptide(L)'
;MNDIADIAVRRLGINGFGRIGKLTLWHHVGRKYFDEIVVNVGRPVGGGLADIAHYLQRDSTYGALHGYLHGYRGLPVVTDLDEAEGSMRVDGVPVRFLREERNPGTIGWGRWGVPLVVDTTGQFLDPTVPGDHAKGSLRGHLMCGAEKVILSAPFKIKAKATPMPEDAVTTVMGINESHYDPRRHKVISNASCTTTCLAHMIKPVMDAFGASRILSASMATVHAATGSQQVLDRLPKGGKSDLRKNRSILNNIILTTTGAAEALGLVIPEMKGIGFIAESVRIPTSTGSLIILVLSIQESPDGPGVTREVLHTIYERAAAEDPNGYLHFSREQNVSGDIIGLPRAAAIIEGHEIHTRTAELAIDLQKVPGIPEALLKTMDSTTVRPRVTQAVIYGWYDNEMGSYVNLLGDRTVSVAEGM
;
A
#
# COMPACT_ATOMS: atom_id res chain seq x y z
N MET A 1 -6.99 -47.95 -4.20
CA MET A 1 -7.76 -46.94 -4.95
C MET A 1 -7.37 -45.62 -4.34
N ASN A 2 -6.71 -44.76 -5.12
CA ASN A 2 -6.26 -43.46 -4.65
C ASN A 2 -7.49 -42.55 -4.58
N ASP A 3 -7.87 -42.14 -3.38
CA ASP A 3 -8.72 -40.97 -3.17
C ASP A 3 -7.91 -39.74 -3.59
N ILE A 4 -8.04 -39.37 -4.86
CA ILE A 4 -7.72 -38.02 -5.30
C ILE A 4 -8.89 -37.18 -4.77
N ALA A 5 -8.71 -36.61 -3.57
CA ALA A 5 -9.56 -35.52 -3.13
C ALA A 5 -9.62 -34.49 -4.25
N ASP A 6 -10.83 -34.16 -4.70
CA ASP A 6 -11.10 -33.19 -5.75
C ASP A 6 -10.51 -31.84 -5.29
N ILE A 7 -9.29 -31.52 -5.73
CA ILE A 7 -8.63 -30.26 -5.35
C ILE A 7 -9.43 -29.16 -6.01
N ALA A 8 -10.21 -28.42 -5.22
CA ALA A 8 -11.00 -27.31 -5.70
C ALA A 8 -10.11 -26.32 -6.46
N VAL A 9 -10.46 -26.05 -7.72
CA VAL A 9 -9.72 -25.12 -8.59
C VAL A 9 -9.69 -23.73 -7.95
N ARG A 10 -8.48 -23.22 -7.67
CA ARG A 10 -8.27 -21.90 -7.05
C ARG A 10 -8.35 -20.82 -8.11
N ARG A 11 -9.44 -20.05 -8.11
CA ARG A 11 -9.64 -18.94 -9.06
C ARG A 11 -9.53 -17.58 -8.39
N LEU A 12 -8.87 -16.64 -9.06
CA LEU A 12 -8.76 -15.25 -8.63
C LEU A 12 -9.50 -14.32 -9.59
N GLY A 13 -10.29 -13.41 -9.05
CA GLY A 13 -10.87 -12.29 -9.78
C GLY A 13 -10.00 -11.05 -9.67
N ILE A 14 -9.78 -10.33 -10.77
CA ILE A 14 -9.19 -8.99 -10.76
C ILE A 14 -10.19 -8.03 -11.40
N ASN A 15 -10.70 -7.06 -10.64
CA ASN A 15 -11.58 -6.02 -11.18
C ASN A 15 -10.78 -4.76 -11.51
N GLY A 16 -10.90 -4.30 -12.76
CA GLY A 16 -10.12 -3.19 -13.29
C GLY A 16 -8.79 -3.67 -13.87
N PHE A 17 -8.57 -3.40 -15.15
CA PHE A 17 -7.32 -3.74 -15.83
C PHE A 17 -6.51 -2.49 -16.21
N GLY A 18 -6.36 -1.60 -15.22
CA GLY A 18 -5.47 -0.45 -15.30
C GLY A 18 -4.05 -0.78 -14.83
N ARG A 19 -3.33 0.22 -14.34
CA ARG A 19 -1.94 0.09 -13.89
C ARG A 19 -1.73 -0.99 -12.82
N ILE A 20 -2.45 -0.89 -11.70
CA ILE A 20 -2.33 -1.86 -10.59
C ILE A 20 -2.91 -3.23 -10.96
N GLY A 21 -4.04 -3.28 -11.67
CA GLY A 21 -4.64 -4.54 -12.13
C GLY A 21 -3.74 -5.33 -13.07
N LYS A 22 -3.08 -4.66 -14.03
CA LYS A 22 -2.08 -5.27 -14.91
C LYS A 22 -0.92 -5.87 -14.13
N LEU A 23 -0.34 -5.10 -13.20
CA LEU A 23 0.79 -5.55 -12.39
C LEU A 23 0.38 -6.65 -11.40
N THR A 24 -0.84 -6.61 -10.88
CA THR A 24 -1.41 -7.69 -10.04
C THR A 24 -1.51 -8.98 -10.84
N LEU A 25 -1.96 -8.92 -12.11
CA LEU A 25 -1.93 -10.07 -13.00
C LEU A 25 -0.49 -10.56 -13.22
N TRP A 26 0.46 -9.66 -13.50
CA TRP A 26 1.90 -10.01 -13.66
C TRP A 26 2.44 -10.75 -12.43
N HIS A 27 2.15 -10.26 -11.23
CA HIS A 27 2.55 -10.92 -9.99
C HIS A 27 2.00 -12.34 -9.89
N HIS A 28 0.69 -12.52 -10.10
CA HIS A 28 0.07 -13.83 -9.89
C HIS A 28 0.41 -14.86 -10.97
N VAL A 29 0.64 -14.44 -12.22
CA VAL A 29 1.11 -15.37 -13.27
C VAL A 29 2.56 -15.79 -13.04
N GLY A 30 3.40 -14.91 -12.49
CA GLY A 30 4.77 -15.28 -12.07
C GLY A 30 4.77 -16.20 -10.85
N ARG A 31 3.85 -15.99 -9.91
CA ARG A 31 3.75 -16.79 -8.68
C ARG A 31 3.09 -18.15 -8.87
N LYS A 32 2.19 -18.29 -9.86
CA LYS A 32 1.47 -19.54 -10.20
C LYS A 32 0.75 -20.20 -9.02
N TYR A 33 0.24 -19.40 -8.10
CA TYR A 33 -0.55 -19.90 -6.95
C TYR A 33 -2.00 -20.22 -7.35
N PHE A 34 -2.60 -19.42 -8.24
CA PHE A 34 -3.96 -19.62 -8.72
C PHE A 34 -3.97 -20.43 -10.01
N ASP A 35 -4.95 -21.33 -10.15
CA ASP A 35 -5.08 -22.25 -11.28
C ASP A 35 -5.73 -21.56 -12.50
N GLU A 36 -6.52 -20.50 -12.28
CA GLU A 36 -7.10 -19.62 -13.32
C GLU A 36 -7.30 -18.20 -12.77
N ILE A 37 -7.11 -17.18 -13.61
CA ILE A 37 -7.34 -15.78 -13.25
C ILE A 37 -8.40 -15.17 -14.19
N VAL A 38 -9.43 -14.55 -13.60
CA VAL A 38 -10.51 -13.89 -14.34
C VAL A 38 -10.41 -12.38 -14.14
N VAL A 39 -10.16 -11.65 -15.21
CA VAL A 39 -9.95 -10.20 -15.20
C VAL A 39 -11.18 -9.49 -15.77
N ASN A 40 -11.84 -8.65 -14.98
CA ASN A 40 -12.87 -7.76 -15.50
C ASN A 40 -12.28 -6.41 -15.93
N VAL A 41 -12.44 -6.10 -17.21
CA VAL A 41 -12.08 -4.80 -17.81
C VAL A 41 -13.27 -3.85 -17.83
N GLY A 42 -14.50 -4.38 -17.80
CA GLY A 42 -15.76 -3.64 -17.71
C GLY A 42 -16.10 -2.77 -18.92
N ARG A 43 -15.44 -2.99 -20.06
CA ARG A 43 -15.77 -2.37 -21.35
C ARG A 43 -15.03 -3.06 -22.50
N PRO A 44 -15.51 -2.91 -23.74
CA PRO A 44 -14.71 -3.21 -24.91
C PRO A 44 -13.39 -2.41 -24.90
N VAL A 45 -12.29 -3.07 -25.27
CA VAL A 45 -10.95 -2.49 -25.33
C VAL A 45 -10.28 -2.91 -26.63
N GLY A 46 -9.80 -1.94 -27.40
CA GLY A 46 -9.12 -2.20 -28.67
C GLY A 46 -9.98 -2.94 -29.68
N GLY A 47 -9.36 -3.44 -30.74
CA GLY A 47 -9.96 -4.29 -31.76
C GLY A 47 -10.20 -5.74 -31.29
N GLY A 48 -9.83 -6.09 -30.06
CA GLY A 48 -10.04 -7.43 -29.50
C GLY A 48 -9.03 -7.79 -28.41
N LEU A 49 -9.01 -9.07 -28.06
CA LEU A 49 -8.13 -9.67 -27.05
C LEU A 49 -6.64 -9.56 -27.43
N ALA A 50 -6.30 -9.44 -28.71
CA ALA A 50 -4.94 -9.18 -29.17
C ALA A 50 -4.38 -7.84 -28.63
N ASP A 51 -5.21 -6.80 -28.52
CA ASP A 51 -4.80 -5.50 -27.98
C ASP A 51 -4.67 -5.55 -26.44
N ILE A 52 -5.50 -6.36 -25.78
CA ILE A 52 -5.35 -6.65 -24.36
C ILE A 52 -4.02 -7.39 -24.11
N ALA A 53 -3.70 -8.40 -24.92
CA ALA A 53 -2.42 -9.10 -24.87
C ALA A 53 -1.24 -8.15 -25.15
N HIS A 54 -1.39 -7.20 -26.07
CA HIS A 54 -0.38 -6.19 -26.35
C HIS A 54 -0.11 -5.29 -25.13
N TYR A 55 -1.17 -4.76 -24.52
CA TYR A 55 -1.08 -3.94 -23.30
C TYR A 55 -0.50 -4.73 -22.12
N LEU A 56 -0.93 -5.98 -21.95
CA LEU A 56 -0.44 -6.88 -20.92
C LEU A 56 1.06 -7.11 -21.03
N GLN A 57 1.58 -7.33 -22.24
CA GLN A 57 2.98 -7.71 -22.44
C GLN A 57 3.98 -6.57 -22.31
N ARG A 58 3.56 -5.30 -22.40
CA ARG A 58 4.47 -4.15 -22.55
C ARG A 58 4.30 -3.11 -21.47
N ASP A 59 5.37 -2.80 -20.74
CA ASP A 59 5.39 -1.81 -19.68
C ASP A 59 6.54 -0.81 -19.87
N SER A 60 6.25 0.49 -19.77
CA SER A 60 7.29 1.52 -19.91
C SER A 60 8.20 1.63 -18.69
N THR A 61 7.78 1.16 -17.52
CA THR A 61 8.58 1.19 -16.28
C THR A 61 9.34 -0.11 -16.10
N TYR A 62 8.68 -1.25 -16.34
CA TYR A 62 9.23 -2.58 -16.04
C TYR A 62 9.66 -3.38 -17.28
N GLY A 63 9.57 -2.79 -18.47
CA GLY A 63 9.90 -3.47 -19.72
C GLY A 63 8.82 -4.46 -20.17
N ALA A 64 9.21 -5.48 -20.93
CA ALA A 64 8.28 -6.51 -21.37
C ALA A 64 8.03 -7.56 -20.27
N LEU A 65 6.81 -8.10 -20.19
CA LEU A 65 6.42 -9.10 -19.17
C LEU A 65 7.40 -10.28 -19.09
N HIS A 66 7.78 -10.85 -20.23
CA HIS A 66 8.72 -11.97 -20.26
C HIS A 66 10.12 -11.59 -19.77
N GLY A 67 10.56 -10.36 -20.06
CA GLY A 67 11.84 -9.83 -19.58
C GLY A 67 11.81 -9.59 -18.07
N TYR A 68 10.66 -9.12 -17.56
CA TYR A 68 10.46 -8.96 -16.12
C TYR A 68 10.43 -10.32 -15.38
N LEU A 69 9.73 -11.32 -15.91
CA LEU A 69 9.62 -12.64 -15.27
C LEU A 69 10.90 -13.49 -15.37
N HIS A 70 11.53 -13.50 -16.55
CA HIS A 70 12.58 -14.48 -16.90
C HIS A 70 13.93 -13.83 -17.26
N GLY A 71 14.05 -12.51 -17.06
CA GLY A 71 15.26 -11.75 -17.35
C GLY A 71 15.58 -11.64 -18.84
N TYR A 72 16.85 -11.38 -19.16
CA TYR A 72 17.31 -11.10 -20.53
C TYR A 72 17.13 -12.26 -21.54
N ARG A 73 16.84 -13.48 -21.06
CA ARG A 73 16.57 -14.66 -21.90
C ARG A 73 15.08 -14.99 -22.00
N GLY A 74 14.21 -14.16 -21.44
CA GLY A 74 12.77 -14.37 -21.47
C GLY A 74 12.24 -14.41 -22.89
N LEU A 75 11.38 -15.38 -23.18
CA LEU A 75 10.61 -15.47 -24.42
C LEU A 75 9.18 -15.01 -24.18
N PRO A 76 8.46 -14.49 -25.20
CA PRO A 76 7.05 -14.10 -25.05
C PRO A 76 6.22 -15.20 -24.36
N VAL A 77 5.51 -14.81 -23.31
CA VAL A 77 4.79 -15.74 -22.42
C VAL A 77 3.28 -15.77 -22.65
N VAL A 78 2.76 -15.03 -23.63
CA VAL A 78 1.34 -15.05 -23.98
C VAL A 78 1.11 -16.02 -25.14
N THR A 79 0.27 -17.02 -24.93
CA THR A 79 -0.07 -18.06 -25.91
C THR A 79 -1.57 -18.33 -25.91
N ASP A 80 -2.03 -19.15 -26.86
CA ASP A 80 -3.39 -19.71 -26.91
C ASP A 80 -4.50 -18.65 -26.79
N LEU A 81 -4.34 -17.56 -27.55
CA LEU A 81 -5.32 -16.49 -27.59
C LEU A 81 -6.59 -16.95 -28.29
N ASP A 82 -7.70 -16.95 -27.54
CA ASP A 82 -9.04 -17.28 -28.01
C ASP A 82 -9.97 -16.08 -27.81
N GLU A 83 -10.29 -15.41 -28.92
CA GLU A 83 -11.17 -14.24 -28.93
C GLU A 83 -12.62 -14.59 -28.56
N ALA A 84 -13.10 -15.77 -28.97
CA ALA A 84 -14.48 -16.20 -28.78
C ALA A 84 -14.74 -16.52 -27.30
N GLU A 85 -13.79 -17.18 -26.65
CA GLU A 85 -13.84 -17.45 -25.20
C GLU A 85 -13.37 -16.25 -24.35
N GLY A 86 -12.69 -15.28 -24.96
CA GLY A 86 -12.10 -14.15 -24.27
C GLY A 86 -10.95 -14.56 -23.34
N SER A 87 -10.16 -15.56 -23.72
CA SER A 87 -9.10 -16.13 -22.87
C SER A 87 -7.76 -16.28 -23.58
N MET A 88 -6.69 -16.32 -22.79
CA MET A 88 -5.33 -16.60 -23.24
C MET A 88 -4.57 -17.31 -22.12
N ARG A 89 -3.42 -17.91 -22.43
CA ARG A 89 -2.45 -18.30 -21.41
C ARG A 89 -1.41 -17.21 -21.23
N VAL A 90 -1.03 -16.97 -19.97
CA VAL A 90 0.02 -16.01 -19.60
C VAL A 90 1.00 -16.72 -18.68
N ASP A 91 2.22 -16.96 -19.16
CA ASP A 91 3.24 -17.77 -18.51
C ASP A 91 2.73 -19.17 -18.07
N GLY A 92 1.86 -19.75 -18.91
CA GLY A 92 1.22 -21.04 -18.68
C GLY A 92 -0.08 -20.97 -17.86
N VAL A 93 -0.36 -19.86 -17.16
CA VAL A 93 -1.57 -19.68 -16.35
C VAL A 93 -2.75 -19.30 -17.26
N PRO A 94 -3.89 -20.00 -17.20
CA PRO A 94 -5.13 -19.59 -17.89
C PRO A 94 -5.64 -18.24 -17.36
N VAL A 95 -5.91 -17.31 -18.29
CA VAL A 95 -6.46 -15.98 -17.98
C VAL A 95 -7.67 -15.69 -18.87
N ARG A 96 -8.79 -15.31 -18.25
CA ARG A 96 -10.03 -14.92 -18.93
C ARG A 96 -10.31 -13.44 -18.75
N PHE A 97 -10.78 -12.76 -19.79
CA PHE A 97 -11.09 -11.34 -19.79
C PHE A 97 -12.58 -11.08 -20.01
N LEU A 98 -13.22 -10.47 -19.01
CA LEU A 98 -14.59 -9.99 -19.07
C LEU A 98 -14.61 -8.52 -19.53
N ARG A 99 -15.48 -8.16 -20.47
CA ARG A 99 -15.40 -6.89 -21.21
C ARG A 99 -16.71 -6.10 -21.26
N GLU A 100 -17.66 -6.40 -20.40
CA GLU A 100 -19.01 -5.82 -20.49
C GLU A 100 -19.38 -5.03 -19.23
N GLU A 101 -19.24 -5.65 -18.06
CA GLU A 101 -19.85 -5.16 -16.83
C GLU A 101 -18.98 -4.17 -16.05
N ARG A 102 -19.50 -2.96 -15.82
CA ARG A 102 -18.83 -1.93 -14.99
C ARG A 102 -19.25 -1.97 -13.54
N ASN A 103 -20.46 -2.42 -13.25
CA ASN A 103 -20.97 -2.46 -11.90
C ASN A 103 -20.48 -3.76 -11.22
N PRO A 104 -19.74 -3.69 -10.11
CA PRO A 104 -19.33 -4.86 -9.33
C PRO A 104 -20.44 -5.86 -9.03
N GLY A 105 -21.69 -5.39 -8.86
CA GLY A 105 -22.86 -6.21 -8.58
C GLY A 105 -23.37 -7.06 -9.74
N THR A 106 -22.92 -6.82 -10.96
CA THR A 106 -23.42 -7.50 -12.18
C THR A 106 -22.36 -8.30 -12.93
N ILE A 107 -21.10 -8.29 -12.49
CA ILE A 107 -19.99 -9.01 -13.18
C ILE A 107 -20.22 -10.53 -13.25
N GLY A 108 -20.87 -11.10 -12.24
CA GLY A 108 -21.22 -12.53 -12.21
C GLY A 108 -20.07 -13.46 -11.84
N TRP A 109 -19.27 -13.12 -10.82
CA TRP A 109 -18.14 -13.93 -10.33
C TRP A 109 -18.50 -15.39 -10.05
N GLY A 110 -19.70 -15.65 -9.52
CA GLY A 110 -20.18 -17.00 -9.22
C GLY A 110 -20.27 -17.88 -10.47
N ARG A 111 -20.61 -17.31 -11.65
CA ARG A 111 -20.62 -18.04 -12.92
C ARG A 111 -19.25 -18.57 -13.32
N TRP A 112 -18.21 -17.87 -12.88
CA TRP A 112 -16.82 -18.19 -13.16
C TRP A 112 -16.13 -18.92 -11.99
N GLY A 113 -16.87 -19.23 -10.91
CA GLY A 113 -16.33 -19.89 -9.73
C GLY A 113 -15.19 -19.10 -9.07
N VAL A 114 -15.33 -17.77 -9.00
CA VAL A 114 -14.34 -16.85 -8.44
C VAL A 114 -14.75 -16.44 -7.01
N PRO A 115 -14.15 -17.05 -5.96
CA PRO A 115 -14.53 -16.74 -4.57
C PRO A 115 -13.76 -15.55 -3.99
N LEU A 116 -12.60 -15.19 -4.55
CA LEU A 116 -11.77 -14.05 -4.11
C LEU A 116 -11.57 -13.05 -5.25
N VAL A 117 -11.80 -11.77 -4.96
CA VAL A 117 -11.63 -10.68 -5.93
C VAL A 117 -10.67 -9.62 -5.40
N VAL A 118 -9.77 -9.14 -6.25
CA VAL A 118 -8.96 -7.94 -6.02
C VAL A 118 -9.51 -6.79 -6.85
N ASP A 119 -10.08 -5.77 -6.21
CA ASP A 119 -10.53 -4.55 -6.88
C ASP A 119 -9.38 -3.54 -7.00
N THR A 120 -9.01 -3.25 -8.24
CA THR A 120 -7.96 -2.29 -8.62
C THR A 120 -8.48 -1.10 -9.41
N THR A 121 -9.81 -0.90 -9.40
CA THR A 121 -10.46 0.18 -10.17
C THR A 121 -10.17 1.56 -9.60
N GLY A 122 -9.96 1.64 -8.28
CA GLY A 122 -9.83 2.89 -7.54
C GLY A 122 -11.14 3.71 -7.46
N GLN A 123 -12.27 3.13 -7.86
CA GLN A 123 -13.58 3.81 -7.87
C GLN A 123 -14.43 3.46 -6.65
N PHE A 124 -14.39 2.21 -6.21
CA PHE A 124 -15.22 1.67 -5.15
C PHE A 124 -14.45 1.62 -3.82
N LEU A 125 -14.30 2.78 -3.18
CA LEU A 125 -13.43 2.93 -2.01
C LEU A 125 -14.16 2.90 -0.67
N ASP A 126 -15.48 3.06 -0.67
CA ASP A 126 -16.25 3.18 0.56
C ASP A 126 -16.84 1.81 0.95
N PRO A 127 -16.35 1.18 2.04
CA PRO A 127 -16.80 -0.15 2.45
C PRO A 127 -18.22 -0.14 3.04
N THR A 128 -18.82 1.03 3.28
CA THR A 128 -20.17 1.16 3.86
C THR A 128 -21.26 1.22 2.79
N VAL A 129 -20.89 1.34 1.51
CA VAL A 129 -21.87 1.43 0.41
C VAL A 129 -22.45 0.03 0.13
N PRO A 130 -23.79 -0.14 0.11
CA PRO A 130 -24.42 -1.44 -0.05
C PRO A 130 -24.15 -2.04 -1.44
N GLY A 131 -24.22 -3.37 -1.54
CA GLY A 131 -23.84 -4.11 -2.75
C GLY A 131 -24.69 -3.81 -3.99
N ASP A 132 -25.94 -3.42 -3.79
CA ASP A 132 -26.95 -3.13 -4.81
C ASP A 132 -26.97 -1.67 -5.26
N HIS A 133 -26.02 -0.86 -4.78
CA HIS A 133 -25.96 0.56 -5.09
C HIS A 133 -25.87 0.78 -6.61
N ALA A 134 -26.76 1.64 -7.15
CA ALA A 134 -26.95 1.81 -8.59
C ALA A 134 -25.68 2.22 -9.37
N LYS A 135 -24.73 2.90 -8.71
CA LYS A 135 -23.44 3.30 -9.32
C LYS A 135 -22.31 2.28 -9.11
N GLY A 136 -22.62 1.11 -8.53
CA GLY A 136 -21.67 0.13 -8.07
C GLY A 136 -21.08 0.43 -6.69
N SER A 137 -20.58 -0.61 -6.04
CA SER A 137 -19.92 -0.55 -4.75
C SER A 137 -18.95 -1.72 -4.59
N LEU A 138 -18.03 -1.61 -3.62
CA LEU A 138 -17.05 -2.66 -3.36
C LEU A 138 -17.74 -3.96 -2.92
N ARG A 139 -18.84 -3.83 -2.18
CA ARG A 139 -19.68 -4.95 -1.74
C ARG A 139 -20.49 -5.59 -2.86
N GLY A 140 -20.63 -4.95 -4.02
CA GLY A 140 -21.31 -5.55 -5.17
C GLY A 140 -20.64 -6.85 -5.63
N HIS A 141 -19.32 -6.96 -5.47
CA HIS A 141 -18.61 -8.22 -5.74
C HIS A 141 -19.14 -9.40 -4.91
N LEU A 142 -19.52 -9.15 -3.65
CA LEU A 142 -20.07 -10.17 -2.77
C LEU A 142 -21.46 -10.63 -3.23
N MET A 143 -22.25 -9.71 -3.81
CA MET A 143 -23.60 -10.04 -4.31
C MET A 143 -23.58 -10.90 -5.56
N CYS A 144 -22.54 -10.80 -6.40
CA CYS A 144 -22.46 -11.56 -7.64
C CYS A 144 -21.59 -12.82 -7.55
N GLY A 145 -21.30 -13.29 -6.34
CA GLY A 145 -20.76 -14.64 -6.09
C GLY A 145 -19.34 -14.70 -5.54
N ALA A 146 -18.65 -13.57 -5.32
CA ALA A 146 -17.42 -13.59 -4.55
C ALA A 146 -17.72 -13.74 -3.05
N GLU A 147 -16.86 -14.42 -2.32
CA GLU A 147 -16.96 -14.55 -0.86
C GLU A 147 -16.18 -13.46 -0.13
N LYS A 148 -15.07 -13.02 -0.75
CA LYS A 148 -14.19 -11.97 -0.22
C LYS A 148 -13.71 -11.03 -1.31
N VAL A 149 -13.45 -9.79 -0.92
CA VAL A 149 -12.88 -8.75 -1.79
C VAL A 149 -11.73 -8.02 -1.09
N ILE A 150 -10.63 -7.84 -1.81
CA ILE A 150 -9.48 -7.03 -1.41
C ILE A 150 -9.45 -5.77 -2.28
N LEU A 151 -9.46 -4.60 -1.67
CA LEU A 151 -9.31 -3.31 -2.32
C LEU A 151 -7.83 -2.93 -2.38
N SER A 152 -7.33 -2.59 -3.57
CA SER A 152 -5.96 -2.09 -3.79
C SER A 152 -5.80 -0.58 -3.49
N ALA A 153 -6.46 -0.11 -2.43
CA ALA A 153 -6.46 1.28 -2.00
C ALA A 153 -6.96 1.40 -0.55
N PRO A 154 -6.66 2.51 0.16
CA PRO A 154 -7.27 2.77 1.45
C PRO A 154 -8.78 2.99 1.30
N PHE A 155 -9.54 2.50 2.28
CA PHE A 155 -10.95 2.83 2.39
C PHE A 155 -11.17 4.34 2.51
N LYS A 156 -12.25 4.84 1.92
CA LYS A 156 -12.69 6.24 2.01
C LYS A 156 -14.16 6.31 2.37
N ILE A 157 -14.43 6.34 3.67
CA ILE A 157 -15.78 6.50 4.22
C ILE A 157 -16.20 7.96 4.06
N LYS A 158 -17.27 8.23 3.31
CA LYS A 158 -17.69 9.61 3.00
C LYS A 158 -18.32 10.32 4.20
N ALA A 159 -19.01 9.59 5.06
CA ALA A 159 -19.65 10.12 6.25
C ALA A 159 -18.69 10.03 7.45
N LYS A 160 -18.17 11.18 7.89
CA LYS A 160 -17.13 11.29 8.95
C LYS A 160 -17.50 10.69 10.32
N ALA A 161 -18.76 10.29 10.52
CA ALA A 161 -19.25 9.66 11.75
C ALA A 161 -19.60 8.17 11.58
N THR A 162 -19.43 7.60 10.40
CA THR A 162 -19.74 6.18 10.16
C THR A 162 -18.54 5.32 10.56
N PRO A 163 -18.71 4.39 11.51
CA PRO A 163 -17.63 3.48 11.89
C PRO A 163 -17.29 2.52 10.74
N MET A 164 -16.10 1.93 10.80
CA MET A 164 -15.74 0.82 9.92
C MET A 164 -16.75 -0.34 10.12
N PRO A 165 -17.29 -0.93 9.05
CA PRO A 165 -18.10 -2.14 9.16
C PRO A 165 -17.34 -3.28 9.86
N GLU A 166 -18.01 -4.11 10.63
CA GLU A 166 -17.38 -5.19 11.43
C GLU A 166 -16.70 -6.28 10.58
N ASP A 167 -17.16 -6.47 9.34
CA ASP A 167 -16.60 -7.40 8.35
C ASP A 167 -15.55 -6.72 7.43
N ALA A 168 -15.17 -5.46 7.73
CA ALA A 168 -14.18 -4.72 6.96
C ALA A 168 -12.90 -4.45 7.78
N VAL A 169 -11.74 -4.64 7.16
CA VAL A 169 -10.43 -4.46 7.83
C VAL A 169 -9.41 -3.83 6.89
N THR A 170 -8.56 -2.95 7.44
CA THR A 170 -7.36 -2.46 6.74
C THR A 170 -6.14 -3.17 7.28
N THR A 171 -5.33 -3.73 6.39
CA THR A 171 -4.15 -4.50 6.77
C THR A 171 -2.95 -4.19 5.89
N VAL A 172 -1.77 -4.20 6.50
CA VAL A 172 -0.46 -4.15 5.85
C VAL A 172 0.29 -5.42 6.23
N MET A 173 0.78 -6.16 5.24
CA MET A 173 1.63 -7.35 5.47
C MET A 173 2.91 -6.96 6.21
N GLY A 174 3.37 -7.78 7.16
CA GLY A 174 4.52 -7.50 8.03
C GLY A 174 4.26 -6.56 9.21
N ILE A 175 3.02 -6.07 9.38
CA ILE A 175 2.68 -5.05 10.38
C ILE A 175 1.48 -5.47 11.22
N ASN A 176 0.33 -5.73 10.57
CA ASN A 176 -0.92 -6.06 11.25
C ASN A 176 -1.74 -7.10 10.50
N GLU A 177 -1.10 -7.97 9.73
CA GLU A 177 -1.74 -9.05 8.99
C GLU A 177 -2.58 -9.97 9.85
N SER A 178 -2.20 -10.17 11.11
CA SER A 178 -2.92 -10.97 12.10
C SER A 178 -4.26 -10.35 12.51
N HIS A 179 -4.50 -9.06 12.20
CA HIS A 179 -5.81 -8.43 12.44
C HIS A 179 -6.87 -9.00 11.50
N TYR A 180 -6.50 -9.65 10.40
CA TYR A 180 -7.45 -10.31 9.52
C TYR A 180 -7.98 -11.61 10.15
N ASP A 181 -9.28 -11.65 10.49
CA ASP A 181 -10.00 -12.88 10.84
C ASP A 181 -10.75 -13.42 9.59
N PRO A 182 -10.38 -14.60 9.06
CA PRO A 182 -11.02 -15.18 7.88
C PRO A 182 -12.50 -15.53 8.09
N ARG A 183 -12.96 -15.75 9.33
CA ARG A 183 -14.37 -16.08 9.60
C ARG A 183 -15.26 -14.84 9.62
N ARG A 184 -14.67 -13.67 9.86
CA ARG A 184 -15.40 -12.39 9.98
C ARG A 184 -15.22 -11.49 8.77
N HIS A 185 -13.99 -11.26 8.35
CA HIS A 185 -13.68 -10.21 7.38
C HIS A 185 -13.92 -10.67 5.94
N LYS A 186 -14.76 -9.91 5.23
CA LYS A 186 -15.09 -10.12 3.81
C LYS A 186 -14.59 -8.99 2.91
N VAL A 187 -14.35 -7.81 3.47
CA VAL A 187 -13.92 -6.62 2.74
C VAL A 187 -12.59 -6.15 3.31
N ILE A 188 -11.51 -6.33 2.57
CA ILE A 188 -10.15 -6.05 3.03
C ILE A 188 -9.61 -4.84 2.25
N SER A 189 -8.95 -3.91 2.93
CA SER A 189 -8.17 -2.84 2.30
C SER A 189 -6.69 -3.17 2.48
N ASN A 190 -5.94 -3.22 1.38
CA ASN A 190 -4.48 -3.36 1.40
C ASN A 190 -3.77 -2.00 1.56
N ALA A 191 -4.43 -1.04 2.21
CA ALA A 191 -3.94 0.32 2.46
C ALA A 191 -3.42 1.01 1.17
N SER A 192 -2.46 1.93 1.33
CA SER A 192 -1.76 2.60 0.23
C SER A 192 -0.27 2.27 0.25
N CYS A 193 0.40 2.40 -0.90
CA CYS A 193 1.85 2.25 -1.02
C CYS A 193 2.64 3.08 0.00
N THR A 194 2.25 4.35 0.22
CA THR A 194 2.89 5.21 1.22
C THR A 194 2.63 4.74 2.66
N THR A 195 1.43 4.24 2.98
CA THR A 195 1.13 3.71 4.32
C THR A 195 1.95 2.45 4.59
N THR A 196 2.06 1.58 3.59
CA THR A 196 2.88 0.37 3.63
C THR A 196 4.34 0.67 3.95
N CYS A 197 4.97 1.56 3.18
CA CYS A 197 6.36 1.96 3.41
C CYS A 197 6.53 2.61 4.79
N LEU A 198 5.69 3.59 5.13
CA LEU A 198 5.77 4.29 6.41
C LEU A 198 5.61 3.35 7.62
N ALA A 199 4.70 2.38 7.55
CA ALA A 199 4.49 1.42 8.63
C ALA A 199 5.77 0.60 8.89
N HIS A 200 6.46 0.15 7.83
CA HIS A 200 7.72 -0.57 7.94
C HIS A 200 8.88 0.32 8.38
N MET A 201 8.81 1.64 8.18
CA MET A 201 9.79 2.57 8.73
C MET A 201 9.60 2.79 10.25
N ILE A 202 8.35 2.96 10.71
CA ILE A 202 8.09 3.40 12.08
C ILE A 202 8.01 2.25 13.08
N LYS A 203 7.49 1.08 12.67
CA LYS A 203 7.28 -0.07 13.55
C LYS A 203 8.56 -0.56 14.24
N PRO A 204 9.71 -0.72 13.54
CA PRO A 204 10.96 -1.13 14.19
C PRO A 204 11.41 -0.17 15.30
N VAL A 205 11.32 1.14 15.06
CA VAL A 205 11.70 2.17 16.03
C VAL A 205 10.74 2.18 17.22
N MET A 206 9.45 2.02 16.95
CA MET A 206 8.41 1.94 17.97
C MET A 206 8.57 0.68 18.84
N ASP A 207 8.92 -0.46 18.26
CA ASP A 207 9.13 -1.71 19.01
C ASP A 207 10.39 -1.64 19.87
N ALA A 208 11.46 -1.02 19.36
CA ALA A 208 12.73 -0.89 20.08
C ALA A 208 12.64 0.10 21.26
N PHE A 209 11.97 1.23 21.08
CA PHE A 209 11.91 2.28 22.12
C PHE A 209 10.59 2.27 22.93
N GLY A 210 9.53 1.69 22.40
CA GLY A 210 8.18 1.84 22.94
C GLY A 210 7.48 3.09 22.40
N ALA A 211 6.19 2.96 22.09
CA ALA A 211 5.38 4.03 21.52
C ALA A 211 5.33 5.30 22.39
N SER A 212 5.38 5.16 23.72
CA SER A 212 5.36 6.30 24.66
C SER A 212 6.58 7.21 24.56
N ARG A 213 7.69 6.73 23.99
CA ARG A 213 8.88 7.55 23.76
C ARG A 213 8.83 8.33 22.45
N ILE A 214 7.90 8.02 21.54
CA ILE A 214 7.73 8.73 20.28
C ILE A 214 6.80 9.92 20.53
N LEU A 215 7.37 11.11 20.73
CA LEU A 215 6.62 12.32 21.09
C LEU A 215 5.84 12.89 19.90
N SER A 216 6.44 12.85 18.72
CA SER A 216 5.83 13.32 17.48
C SER A 216 6.50 12.67 16.28
N ALA A 217 5.76 12.59 15.18
CA ALA A 217 6.28 12.26 13.87
C ALA A 217 5.88 13.35 12.87
N SER A 218 6.69 13.56 11.85
CA SER A 218 6.27 14.26 10.65
C SER A 218 6.87 13.57 9.44
N MET A 219 6.17 13.60 8.31
CA MET A 219 6.73 13.06 7.08
C MET A 219 6.31 13.83 5.85
N ALA A 220 7.19 13.81 4.86
CA ALA A 220 6.86 14.20 3.49
C ALA A 220 7.22 13.03 2.57
N THR A 221 6.29 12.65 1.70
CA THR A 221 6.61 11.71 0.62
C THR A 221 6.89 12.45 -0.68
N VAL A 222 8.09 12.26 -1.21
CA VAL A 222 8.44 12.62 -2.59
C VAL A 222 8.03 11.44 -3.45
N HIS A 223 6.90 11.60 -4.13
CA HIS A 223 6.17 10.50 -4.73
C HIS A 223 6.16 10.62 -6.25
N ALA A 224 6.47 9.51 -6.91
CA ALA A 224 6.37 9.39 -8.37
C ALA A 224 4.96 9.70 -8.89
N ALA A 225 4.88 9.98 -10.19
CA ALA A 225 3.64 10.24 -10.89
C ALA A 225 2.67 9.05 -10.80
N THR A 226 1.37 9.34 -10.85
CA THR A 226 0.30 8.32 -10.92
C THR A 226 -0.68 8.69 -12.02
N GLY A 227 -1.57 7.76 -12.38
CA GLY A 227 -2.64 8.02 -13.34
C GLY A 227 -3.65 9.11 -12.94
N SER A 228 -3.53 9.68 -11.73
CA SER A 228 -4.38 10.79 -11.29
C SER A 228 -3.88 12.18 -11.70
N GLN A 229 -2.58 12.32 -12.02
CA GLN A 229 -2.01 13.56 -12.55
C GLN A 229 -2.26 13.68 -14.06
N GLN A 230 -2.17 14.89 -14.61
CA GLN A 230 -2.37 15.14 -16.03
C GLN A 230 -1.03 15.20 -16.78
N VAL A 231 -1.00 14.69 -18.01
CA VAL A 231 0.18 14.80 -18.89
C VAL A 231 0.40 16.25 -19.29
N LEU A 232 -0.68 16.93 -19.69
CA LEU A 232 -0.71 18.35 -20.02
C LEU A 232 -1.75 19.06 -19.16
N ASP A 233 -1.65 20.38 -19.07
CA ASP A 233 -2.62 21.19 -18.34
C ASP A 233 -4.05 20.92 -18.84
N ARG A 234 -4.98 20.69 -17.90
CA ARG A 234 -6.37 20.36 -18.20
C ARG A 234 -7.32 21.17 -17.34
N LEU A 235 -8.43 21.64 -17.91
CA LEU A 235 -9.48 22.31 -17.15
C LEU A 235 -10.01 21.44 -15.99
N PRO A 236 -10.14 21.98 -14.77
CA PRO A 236 -10.71 21.25 -13.64
C PRO A 236 -12.18 20.90 -13.87
N LYS A 237 -12.58 19.75 -13.33
CA LYS A 237 -14.00 19.41 -13.21
C LYS A 237 -14.63 20.28 -12.13
N GLY A 238 -15.95 20.51 -12.22
CA GLY A 238 -16.70 21.20 -11.16
C GLY A 238 -16.49 20.57 -9.78
N GLY A 239 -16.41 21.40 -8.74
CA GLY A 239 -16.24 20.96 -7.35
C GLY A 239 -14.82 20.52 -6.95
N LYS A 240 -13.81 20.73 -7.81
CA LYS A 240 -12.41 20.45 -7.47
C LYS A 240 -11.84 21.54 -6.55
N SER A 241 -11.33 21.13 -5.39
CA SER A 241 -10.65 22.02 -4.44
C SER A 241 -9.14 22.15 -4.69
N ASP A 242 -8.48 21.07 -5.11
CA ASP A 242 -7.05 21.06 -5.44
C ASP A 242 -6.83 21.24 -6.95
N LEU A 243 -6.57 22.48 -7.36
CA LEU A 243 -6.32 22.86 -8.76
C LEU A 243 -4.90 22.52 -9.24
N ARG A 244 -3.98 22.14 -8.35
CA ARG A 244 -2.59 21.86 -8.76
C ARG A 244 -2.50 20.56 -9.55
N LYS A 245 -3.37 19.59 -9.24
CA LYS A 245 -3.49 18.29 -9.95
C LYS A 245 -3.92 18.41 -11.41
N ASN A 246 -4.35 19.60 -11.83
CA ASN A 246 -4.73 19.90 -13.21
C ASN A 246 -3.55 20.35 -14.07
N ARG A 247 -2.39 20.61 -13.45
CA ARG A 247 -1.15 20.98 -14.14
C ARG A 247 -0.39 19.74 -14.62
N SER A 248 0.38 19.91 -15.69
CA SER A 248 1.28 18.90 -16.27
C SER A 248 2.22 18.29 -15.23
N ILE A 249 2.28 16.96 -15.16
CA ILE A 249 3.23 16.24 -14.29
C ILE A 249 4.66 16.23 -14.84
N LEU A 250 4.86 16.43 -16.14
CA LEU A 250 6.16 16.25 -16.79
C LEU A 250 7.21 17.28 -16.38
N ASN A 251 6.78 18.42 -15.83
CA ASN A 251 7.64 19.57 -15.57
C ASN A 251 7.26 20.34 -14.30
N ASN A 252 6.53 19.71 -13.37
CA ASN A 252 6.14 20.35 -12.12
C ASN A 252 6.43 19.48 -10.91
N ILE A 253 6.65 20.17 -9.79
CA ILE A 253 6.60 19.63 -8.44
C ILE A 253 5.23 20.00 -7.87
N ILE A 254 4.38 19.00 -7.59
CA ILE A 254 2.97 19.25 -7.24
C ILE A 254 2.70 18.87 -5.78
N LEU A 255 2.40 19.87 -4.95
CA LEU A 255 2.05 19.69 -3.54
C LEU A 255 0.62 19.13 -3.39
N THR A 256 0.47 18.11 -2.55
CA THR A 256 -0.83 17.51 -2.26
C THR A 256 -0.88 16.90 -0.86
N THR A 257 -2.09 16.71 -0.34
CA THR A 257 -2.31 16.05 0.93
C THR A 257 -2.25 14.54 0.79
N THR A 258 -1.95 13.86 1.89
CA THR A 258 -1.95 12.40 1.99
C THR A 258 -2.77 11.95 3.20
N GLY A 259 -3.48 10.83 3.05
CA GLY A 259 -4.20 10.18 4.15
C GLY A 259 -3.35 9.18 4.94
N ALA A 260 -2.03 9.13 4.69
CA ALA A 260 -1.14 8.15 5.33
C ALA A 260 -1.16 8.24 6.86
N ALA A 261 -1.32 9.45 7.43
CA ALA A 261 -1.43 9.63 8.88
C ALA A 261 -2.65 8.96 9.49
N GLU A 262 -3.83 9.20 8.92
CA GLU A 262 -5.08 8.57 9.37
C GLU A 262 -5.02 7.04 9.17
N ALA A 263 -4.48 6.59 8.04
CA ALA A 263 -4.37 5.17 7.71
C ALA A 263 -3.39 4.43 8.63
N LEU A 264 -2.31 5.09 9.06
CA LEU A 264 -1.33 4.49 9.97
C LEU A 264 -1.95 4.16 11.32
N GLY A 265 -2.85 5.00 11.85
CA GLY A 265 -3.60 4.69 13.08
C GLY A 265 -4.55 3.49 12.97
N LEU A 266 -4.90 3.04 11.75
CA LEU A 266 -5.68 1.82 11.55
C LEU A 266 -4.82 0.55 11.63
N VAL A 267 -3.54 0.64 11.25
CA VAL A 267 -2.61 -0.50 11.17
C VAL A 267 -1.64 -0.56 12.35
N ILE A 268 -1.32 0.57 12.97
CA ILE A 268 -0.52 0.70 14.19
C ILE A 268 -1.32 1.59 15.15
N PRO A 269 -2.22 1.01 15.99
CA PRO A 269 -3.14 1.78 16.83
C PRO A 269 -2.48 2.80 17.76
N GLU A 270 -1.25 2.52 18.21
CA GLU A 270 -0.42 3.39 19.03
C GLU A 270 -0.17 4.76 18.39
N MET A 271 -0.15 4.83 17.06
CA MET A 271 0.00 6.09 16.32
C MET A 271 -1.13 7.09 16.55
N LYS A 272 -2.30 6.65 17.06
CA LYS A 272 -3.39 7.57 17.44
C LYS A 272 -3.00 8.48 18.61
N GLY A 273 -2.06 8.04 19.45
CA GLY A 273 -1.54 8.83 20.58
C GLY A 273 -0.36 9.74 20.23
N ILE A 274 0.15 9.66 18.99
CA ILE A 274 1.36 10.36 18.57
C ILE A 274 0.96 11.51 17.64
N GLY A 275 1.41 12.73 17.96
CA GLY A 275 1.19 13.88 17.09
C GLY A 275 1.87 13.65 15.74
N PHE A 276 1.07 13.47 14.67
CA PHE A 276 1.57 13.09 13.35
C PHE A 276 1.02 13.99 12.24
N ILE A 277 1.92 14.51 11.40
CA ILE A 277 1.58 15.25 10.17
C ILE A 277 2.24 14.58 8.96
N ALA A 278 1.52 14.51 7.86
CA ALA A 278 1.98 13.87 6.64
C ALA A 278 1.65 14.71 5.40
N GLU A 279 2.65 14.94 4.57
CA GLU A 279 2.55 15.72 3.32
C GLU A 279 3.01 14.89 2.12
N SER A 280 2.58 15.28 0.91
CA SER A 280 2.99 14.63 -0.33
C SER A 280 3.38 15.63 -1.40
N VAL A 281 4.47 15.31 -2.10
CA VAL A 281 5.02 16.07 -3.21
C VAL A 281 5.10 15.14 -4.41
N ARG A 282 4.47 15.49 -5.53
CA ARG A 282 4.55 14.71 -6.78
C ARG A 282 5.67 15.23 -7.67
N ILE A 283 6.45 14.33 -8.24
CA ILE A 283 7.59 14.63 -9.11
C ILE A 283 7.50 13.88 -10.45
N PRO A 284 8.19 14.34 -11.52
CA PRO A 284 8.19 13.73 -12.84
C PRO A 284 9.04 12.44 -12.92
N THR A 285 8.75 11.45 -12.08
CA THR A 285 9.31 10.09 -12.16
C THR A 285 8.20 9.07 -12.36
N SER A 286 8.50 7.95 -13.02
CA SER A 286 7.51 6.91 -13.37
C SER A 286 7.12 6.04 -12.18
N THR A 287 8.10 5.61 -11.39
CA THR A 287 7.95 5.01 -10.07
C THR A 287 9.20 5.34 -9.25
N GLY A 288 9.28 4.81 -8.04
CA GLY A 288 10.40 5.02 -7.13
C GLY A 288 10.21 6.27 -6.29
N SER A 289 9.55 6.08 -5.16
CA SER A 289 9.16 7.14 -4.25
C SER A 289 10.01 7.08 -2.97
N LEU A 290 10.05 8.19 -2.25
CA LEU A 290 10.80 8.37 -1.02
C LEU A 290 9.89 8.92 0.07
N ILE A 291 10.07 8.46 1.31
CA ILE A 291 9.53 9.07 2.52
C ILE A 291 10.71 9.68 3.28
N ILE A 292 10.55 10.95 3.66
CA ILE A 292 11.41 11.64 4.62
C ILE A 292 10.62 11.65 5.92
N LEU A 293 11.02 10.81 6.88
CA LEU A 293 10.39 10.67 8.18
C LEU A 293 11.23 11.41 9.22
N VAL A 294 10.61 12.30 9.97
CA VAL A 294 11.21 12.96 11.12
C VAL A 294 10.51 12.49 12.38
N LEU A 295 11.27 11.92 13.32
CA LEU A 295 10.78 11.46 14.61
C LEU A 295 11.36 12.31 15.73
N SER A 296 10.52 12.67 16.70
CA SER A 296 10.97 13.21 17.99
C SER A 296 10.88 12.11 19.03
N ILE A 297 12.03 11.65 19.53
CA ILE A 297 12.15 10.52 20.44
C ILE A 297 12.64 11.03 21.79
N GLN A 298 11.87 10.83 22.85
CA GLN A 298 12.30 11.15 24.21
C GLN A 298 13.44 10.22 24.63
N GLU A 299 14.55 10.78 25.08
CA GLU A 299 15.65 10.00 25.65
C GLU A 299 15.28 9.48 27.04
N SER A 300 15.82 8.31 27.40
CA SER A 300 15.71 7.78 28.75
C SER A 300 16.71 8.49 29.66
N PRO A 301 16.38 8.86 30.91
CA PRO A 301 17.30 9.54 31.82
C PRO A 301 18.62 8.80 32.02
N ASP A 302 18.55 7.46 32.13
CA ASP A 302 19.68 6.58 32.45
C ASP A 302 20.08 5.67 31.27
N GLY A 303 19.47 5.86 30.10
CA GLY A 303 19.70 5.01 28.92
C GLY A 303 20.77 5.57 27.98
N PRO A 304 21.28 4.74 27.05
CA PRO A 304 22.09 5.26 25.95
C PRO A 304 21.29 6.26 25.11
N GLY A 305 21.95 7.31 24.64
CA GLY A 305 21.35 8.29 23.74
C GLY A 305 20.90 7.65 22.43
N VAL A 306 19.89 8.24 21.79
CA VAL A 306 19.43 7.76 20.48
C VAL A 306 20.37 8.32 19.42
N THR A 307 21.30 7.49 18.94
CA THR A 307 22.24 7.87 17.88
C THR A 307 21.88 7.22 16.56
N ARG A 308 22.54 7.67 15.49
CA ARG A 308 22.47 7.04 14.17
C ARG A 308 22.79 5.54 14.23
N GLU A 309 23.81 5.14 14.98
CA GLU A 309 24.26 3.76 15.12
C GLU A 309 23.24 2.89 15.86
N VAL A 310 22.53 3.47 16.83
CA VAL A 310 21.40 2.80 17.50
C VAL A 310 20.28 2.54 16.49
N LEU A 311 19.92 3.54 15.67
CA LEU A 311 18.92 3.38 14.62
C LEU A 311 19.36 2.38 13.54
N HIS A 312 20.64 2.38 13.15
CA HIS A 312 21.20 1.36 12.26
C HIS A 312 20.99 -0.04 12.83
N THR A 313 21.36 -0.24 14.09
CA THR A 313 21.21 -1.54 14.76
C THR A 313 19.74 -1.99 14.78
N ILE A 314 18.82 -1.06 15.06
CA ILE A 314 17.38 -1.36 15.06
C ILE A 314 16.90 -1.82 13.68
N TYR A 315 17.25 -1.09 12.62
CA TYR A 315 16.80 -1.42 11.27
C TYR A 315 17.50 -2.64 10.68
N GLU A 316 18.81 -2.82 10.93
CA GLU A 316 19.56 -4.01 10.52
C GLU A 316 18.96 -5.26 11.17
N ARG A 317 18.66 -5.19 12.46
CA ARG A 317 18.00 -6.28 13.18
C ARG A 317 16.60 -6.55 12.64
N ALA A 318 15.78 -5.52 12.47
CA ALA A 318 14.41 -5.68 11.97
C ALA A 318 14.39 -6.25 10.55
N ALA A 319 15.32 -5.85 9.68
CA ALA A 319 15.47 -6.43 8.35
C ALA A 319 15.95 -7.89 8.39
N ALA A 320 16.88 -8.23 9.30
CA ALA A 320 17.38 -9.60 9.44
C ALA A 320 16.36 -10.57 10.06
N GLU A 321 15.48 -10.07 10.93
CA GLU A 321 14.44 -10.84 11.60
C GLU A 321 13.13 -10.92 10.78
N ASP A 322 13.01 -10.18 9.67
CA ASP A 322 11.81 -10.17 8.82
C ASP A 322 11.75 -11.44 7.94
N PRO A 323 10.85 -12.39 8.23
CA PRO A 323 10.78 -13.65 7.51
C PRO A 323 10.29 -13.49 6.06
N ASN A 324 9.64 -12.37 5.73
CA ASN A 324 9.09 -12.11 4.41
C ASN A 324 10.02 -11.24 3.54
N GLY A 325 11.02 -10.60 4.16
CA GLY A 325 11.94 -9.68 3.49
C GLY A 325 11.24 -8.42 2.98
N TYR A 326 10.32 -7.85 3.76
CA TYR A 326 9.63 -6.60 3.44
C TYR A 326 10.45 -5.36 3.80
N LEU A 327 11.21 -5.41 4.88
CA LEU A 327 12.11 -4.33 5.28
C LEU A 327 13.54 -4.60 4.84
N HIS A 328 14.12 -3.66 4.10
CA HIS A 328 15.53 -3.66 3.74
C HIS A 328 16.26 -2.52 4.44
N PHE A 329 17.52 -2.75 4.79
CA PHE A 329 18.44 -1.71 5.25
C PHE A 329 19.63 -1.62 4.29
N SER A 330 19.87 -0.43 3.75
CA SER A 330 20.95 -0.16 2.80
C SER A 330 21.97 0.80 3.41
N ARG A 331 23.26 0.53 3.19
CA ARG A 331 24.36 1.50 3.42
C ARG A 331 24.89 2.10 2.11
N GLU A 332 24.32 1.71 0.98
CA GLU A 332 24.65 2.22 -0.35
C GLU A 332 23.98 3.58 -0.60
N GLN A 333 24.54 4.38 -1.51
CA GLN A 333 24.01 5.70 -1.86
C GLN A 333 22.95 5.57 -2.97
N ASN A 334 21.72 5.20 -2.60
CA ASN A 334 20.67 4.91 -3.58
C ASN A 334 20.05 6.17 -4.19
N VAL A 335 19.57 6.03 -5.42
CA VAL A 335 18.63 6.95 -6.06
C VAL A 335 17.31 6.24 -6.41
N SER A 336 16.30 6.99 -6.85
CA SER A 336 14.97 6.42 -7.15
C SER A 336 14.96 5.33 -8.21
N GLY A 337 15.99 5.25 -9.07
CA GLY A 337 16.11 4.22 -10.10
C GLY A 337 16.51 2.86 -9.55
N ASP A 338 17.32 2.82 -8.49
CA ASP A 338 17.92 1.57 -7.96
C ASP A 338 16.89 0.68 -7.26
N ILE A 339 15.77 1.27 -6.84
CA ILE A 339 14.73 0.59 -6.07
C ILE A 339 13.60 0.04 -6.96
N ILE A 340 13.59 0.41 -8.26
CA ILE A 340 12.52 0.07 -9.19
C ILE A 340 12.53 -1.45 -9.44
N GLY A 341 11.39 -2.09 -9.21
CA GLY A 341 11.22 -3.50 -9.49
C GLY A 341 11.88 -4.45 -8.48
N LEU A 342 12.54 -3.94 -7.43
CA LEU A 342 13.05 -4.77 -6.34
C LEU A 342 11.86 -5.45 -5.64
N PRO A 343 11.70 -6.77 -5.76
CA PRO A 343 10.48 -7.44 -5.33
C PRO A 343 10.38 -7.47 -3.81
N ARG A 344 9.14 -7.31 -3.31
CA ARG A 344 8.75 -7.37 -1.89
C ARG A 344 9.31 -6.28 -0.98
N ALA A 345 10.12 -5.34 -1.47
CA ALA A 345 10.62 -4.25 -0.63
C ALA A 345 9.50 -3.27 -0.22
N ALA A 346 8.89 -3.46 0.95
CA ALA A 346 7.93 -2.54 1.54
C ALA A 346 8.57 -1.19 1.86
N ALA A 347 9.77 -1.22 2.43
CA ALA A 347 10.62 -0.06 2.64
C ALA A 347 12.10 -0.46 2.51
N ILE A 348 12.89 0.41 1.90
CA ILE A 348 14.36 0.33 1.89
C ILE A 348 14.87 1.52 2.68
N ILE A 349 15.38 1.27 3.88
CA ILE A 349 15.91 2.31 4.77
C ILE A 349 17.28 2.74 4.26
N GLU A 350 17.41 4.02 3.95
CA GLU A 350 18.67 4.63 3.50
C GLU A 350 19.53 4.98 4.72
N GLY A 351 20.34 4.00 5.14
CA GLY A 351 21.21 4.09 6.30
C GLY A 351 22.34 5.11 6.12
N HIS A 352 22.76 5.43 4.88
CA HIS A 352 23.79 6.44 4.63
C HIS A 352 23.35 7.85 5.03
N GLU A 353 22.05 8.14 5.03
CA GLU A 353 21.49 9.48 5.27
C GLU A 353 20.70 9.60 6.58
N ILE A 354 20.81 8.64 7.51
CA ILE A 354 20.18 8.81 8.83
C ILE A 354 20.94 9.88 9.62
N HIS A 355 20.21 10.90 10.07
CA HIS A 355 20.74 12.01 10.86
C HIS A 355 20.01 12.11 12.20
N THR A 356 20.74 12.34 13.28
CA THR A 356 20.18 12.50 14.63
C THR A 356 20.68 13.78 15.29
N ARG A 357 19.81 14.49 16.01
CA ARG A 357 20.17 15.67 16.81
C ARG A 357 19.41 15.66 18.14
N THR A 358 20.13 15.60 19.24
CA THR A 358 19.55 15.70 20.59
C THR A 358 19.55 17.15 21.07
N ALA A 359 18.44 17.57 21.67
CA ALA A 359 18.31 18.85 22.37
C ALA A 359 17.41 18.70 23.60
N GLU A 360 17.57 19.59 24.58
CA GLU A 360 16.63 19.71 25.69
C GLU A 360 15.46 20.61 25.29
N LEU A 361 14.23 20.12 25.44
CA LEU A 361 13.03 20.93 25.27
C LEU A 361 12.70 21.62 26.59
N ALA A 362 12.37 22.90 26.58
CA ALA A 362 11.85 23.57 27.77
C ALA A 362 10.31 23.44 27.80
N ILE A 363 9.79 22.62 28.71
CA ILE A 363 8.35 22.43 28.90
C ILE A 363 7.94 23.11 30.20
N ASP A 364 7.08 24.10 30.09
CA ASP A 364 6.47 24.77 31.23
C ASP A 364 5.21 24.01 31.68
N LEU A 365 5.31 23.32 32.82
CA LEU A 365 4.23 22.51 33.38
C LEU A 365 3.00 23.35 33.75
N GLN A 366 3.12 24.66 33.94
CA GLN A 366 1.96 25.54 34.15
C GLN A 366 1.06 25.63 32.91
N LYS A 367 1.61 25.36 31.72
CA LYS A 367 0.89 25.38 30.44
C LYS A 367 0.40 24.00 30.01
N VAL A 368 0.70 22.96 30.78
CA VAL A 368 0.27 21.58 30.50
C VAL A 368 -1.08 21.35 31.17
N PRO A 369 -2.17 21.14 30.40
CA PRO A 369 -3.48 20.86 30.98
C PRO A 369 -3.46 19.59 31.83
N GLY A 370 -4.23 19.60 32.93
CA GLY A 370 -4.41 18.43 33.79
C GLY A 370 -3.43 18.30 34.95
N ILE A 371 -2.45 19.20 35.10
CA ILE A 371 -1.57 19.24 36.27
C ILE A 371 -2.20 20.11 37.37
N PRO A 372 -2.47 19.58 38.58
CA PRO A 372 -3.05 20.36 39.66
C PRO A 372 -2.15 21.51 40.13
N GLU A 373 -2.72 22.69 40.35
CA GLU A 373 -1.99 23.88 40.81
C GLU A 373 -1.26 23.66 42.15
N ALA A 374 -1.85 22.85 43.03
CA ALA A 374 -1.24 22.47 44.30
C ALA A 374 0.10 21.73 44.11
N LEU A 375 0.21 20.88 43.08
CA LEU A 375 1.45 20.17 42.77
C LEU A 375 2.50 21.14 42.22
N LEU A 376 2.11 22.04 41.32
CA LEU A 376 3.02 23.04 40.73
C LEU A 376 3.67 23.94 41.79
N LYS A 377 2.93 24.28 42.87
CA LYS A 377 3.45 25.07 44.01
C LYS A 377 4.48 24.34 44.87
N THR A 378 4.54 23.01 44.79
CA THR A 378 5.52 22.20 45.53
C THR A 378 6.83 21.98 44.79
N MET A 379 6.92 22.37 43.52
CA MET A 379 8.12 22.17 42.69
C MET A 379 9.04 23.38 42.77
N ASP A 380 10.36 23.14 42.88
CA ASP A 380 11.39 24.21 42.84
C ASP A 380 11.43 24.93 41.48
N SER A 381 11.05 24.21 40.42
CA SER A 381 10.91 24.74 39.06
C SER A 381 9.74 24.05 38.37
N THR A 382 8.85 24.83 37.76
CA THR A 382 7.77 24.31 36.90
C THR A 382 8.24 24.05 35.47
N THR A 383 9.47 24.41 35.12
CA THR A 383 10.04 24.09 33.81
C THR A 383 10.82 22.80 33.89
N VAL A 384 10.39 21.78 33.14
CA VAL A 384 11.11 20.52 32.96
C VAL A 384 11.83 20.52 31.61
N ARG A 385 12.96 19.80 31.56
CA ARG A 385 13.87 19.79 30.41
C ARG A 385 14.12 18.38 29.88
N PRO A 386 13.12 17.69 29.31
CA PRO A 386 13.36 16.38 28.72
C PRO A 386 14.34 16.49 27.55
N ARG A 387 15.27 15.55 27.49
CA ARG A 387 16.13 15.34 26.32
C ARG A 387 15.33 14.65 25.23
N VAL A 388 15.36 15.23 24.04
CA VAL A 388 14.65 14.72 22.87
C VAL A 388 15.62 14.66 21.69
N THR A 389 15.70 13.48 21.10
CA THR A 389 16.41 13.27 19.84
C THR A 389 15.44 13.46 18.69
N GLN A 390 15.78 14.36 17.77
CA GLN A 390 15.19 14.40 16.45
C GLN A 390 15.96 13.48 15.51
N ALA A 391 15.29 12.54 14.87
CA ALA A 391 15.87 11.63 13.89
C ALA A 391 15.22 11.86 12.52
N VAL A 392 16.04 12.04 11.48
CA VAL A 392 15.60 12.06 10.08
C VAL A 392 15.96 10.72 9.46
N ILE A 393 14.96 10.04 8.91
CA ILE A 393 15.07 8.68 8.37
C ILE A 393 14.45 8.69 6.98
N TYR A 394 15.17 8.13 6.02
CA TYR A 394 14.78 8.08 4.62
C TYR A 394 14.38 6.65 4.26
N GLY A 395 13.22 6.49 3.63
CA GLY A 395 12.69 5.20 3.20
C GLY A 395 12.24 5.21 1.76
N TRP A 396 12.93 4.44 0.91
CA TRP A 396 12.55 4.26 -0.48
C TRP A 396 11.49 3.18 -0.64
N TYR A 397 10.66 3.30 -1.67
CA TYR A 397 9.69 2.28 -2.05
C TYR A 397 9.30 2.42 -3.53
N ASP A 398 9.24 1.30 -4.24
CA ASP A 398 8.60 1.25 -5.55
C ASP A 398 7.09 1.26 -5.35
N ASN A 399 6.46 2.42 -5.55
CA ASN A 399 5.03 2.63 -5.30
C ASN A 399 4.08 1.79 -6.17
N GLU A 400 4.59 0.95 -7.09
CA GLU A 400 3.81 0.04 -7.92
C GLU A 400 4.26 -1.43 -7.74
N MET A 401 5.08 -1.97 -8.64
CA MET A 401 5.37 -3.41 -8.73
C MET A 401 6.26 -3.90 -7.60
N GLY A 402 7.44 -3.29 -7.42
CA GLY A 402 8.46 -3.75 -6.48
C GLY A 402 7.91 -3.89 -5.05
N SER A 403 7.18 -2.88 -4.58
CA SER A 403 6.58 -2.86 -3.24
C SER A 403 5.10 -3.24 -3.25
N TYR A 404 4.23 -2.30 -3.65
CA TYR A 404 2.82 -2.35 -3.31
C TYR A 404 2.08 -3.57 -3.88
N VAL A 405 2.30 -3.87 -5.16
CA VAL A 405 1.65 -4.99 -5.85
C VAL A 405 2.13 -6.33 -5.31
N ASN A 406 3.42 -6.46 -5.00
CA ASN A 406 3.94 -7.69 -4.41
C ASN A 406 3.33 -7.96 -3.03
N LEU A 407 3.21 -6.93 -2.18
CA LEU A 407 2.56 -7.06 -0.87
C LEU A 407 1.05 -7.29 -1.00
N LEU A 408 0.39 -6.69 -2.00
CA LEU A 408 -1.00 -7.02 -2.35
C LEU A 408 -1.14 -8.48 -2.78
N GLY A 409 -0.18 -9.00 -3.55
CA GLY A 409 -0.14 -10.40 -3.96
C GLY A 409 0.03 -11.35 -2.79
N ASP A 410 0.93 -11.05 -1.84
CA ASP A 410 1.08 -11.82 -0.61
C ASP A 410 -0.17 -11.76 0.28
N ARG A 411 -0.83 -10.59 0.38
CA ARG A 411 -2.14 -10.48 1.04
C ARG A 411 -3.21 -11.32 0.33
N THR A 412 -3.21 -11.32 -0.99
CA THR A 412 -4.19 -12.07 -1.79
C THR A 412 -4.04 -13.56 -1.58
N VAL A 413 -2.81 -14.07 -1.54
CA VAL A 413 -2.55 -15.49 -1.25
C VAL A 413 -2.90 -15.85 0.20
N SER A 414 -2.47 -15.06 1.19
CA SER A 414 -2.83 -15.34 2.60
C SER A 414 -4.34 -15.32 2.87
N VAL A 415 -5.10 -14.44 2.20
CA VAL A 415 -6.56 -14.46 2.26
C VAL A 415 -7.11 -15.74 1.62
N ALA A 416 -6.58 -16.16 0.48
CA ALA A 416 -7.00 -17.39 -0.20
C ALA A 416 -6.66 -18.67 0.60
N GLU A 417 -5.57 -18.68 1.35
CA GLU A 417 -5.20 -19.80 2.25
C GLU A 417 -6.11 -19.89 3.49
N GLY A 418 -6.69 -18.77 3.91
CA GLY A 418 -7.63 -18.71 5.03
C GLY A 418 -9.10 -18.87 4.65
N MET A 419 -9.41 -19.02 3.35
CA MET A 419 -10.74 -19.36 2.83
C MET A 419 -10.89 -20.88 2.80
#